data_AF-A0A549YHQ4-F1
#
_entry.id   AF-A0A549YHQ4-F1
#
_cell.length_a   1.000
_cell.length_b   1.000
_cell.length_c   1.000
_cell.angle_alpha   90.00
_cell.angle_beta   90.00
_cell.angle_gamma   90.00
#
_symmetry.space_group_name_H-M   'P 1'
#
loop_
_entity.id
_entity.type
_entity.pdbx_description
1 polymer ?
#
loop_
_entity_poly.entity_id
_entity_poly.type
_entity_poly.pdbx_seq_one_letter_code
_entity_poly.pdbx_strand_id
1 'polypeptide(L)'
;MDDNQDKNVKTATKESAESSSSKASSKRRRRPVKPEGFKEFEELAKGIIEADGSSYYEWLHERHQEIILNFNVSNQKQITNVAKKGE
;
A
#
# COMPACT_ATOMS: atom_id res chain seq x y z
N MET A 1 -27.82 -35.18 7.83
CA MET A 1 -27.98 -33.71 7.98
C MET A 1 -27.73 -33.52 9.46
N ASP A 2 -26.48 -33.25 9.82
CA ASP A 2 -26.05 -33.34 11.20
C ASP A 2 -25.33 -32.03 11.53
N ASP A 3 -26.11 -31.17 12.17
CA ASP A 3 -25.76 -29.86 12.67
C ASP A 3 -24.60 -29.94 13.67
N ASN A 4 -23.49 -29.31 13.31
CA ASN A 4 -22.34 -29.09 14.18
C ASN A 4 -22.57 -27.81 14.99
N GLN A 5 -22.97 -27.94 16.26
CA GLN A 5 -22.96 -26.85 17.24
C GLN A 5 -21.63 -26.79 17.99
N ASP A 6 -21.09 -25.56 18.06
CA ASP A 6 -19.93 -25.10 18.82
C ASP A 6 -19.90 -25.60 20.28
N LYS A 7 -18.69 -25.67 20.89
CA LYS A 7 -18.26 -24.80 22.03
C LYS A 7 -16.79 -25.02 22.41
N ASN A 8 -16.00 -23.95 22.23
CA ASN A 8 -15.06 -23.34 23.17
C ASN A 8 -14.33 -24.23 24.22
N VAL A 9 -13.01 -24.40 24.07
CA VAL A 9 -12.09 -24.43 25.23
C VAL A 9 -10.79 -23.68 24.90
N LYS A 10 -10.59 -22.59 25.64
CA LYS A 10 -9.35 -21.83 25.79
C LYS A 10 -8.52 -22.47 26.91
N THR A 11 -7.33 -22.96 26.61
CA THR A 11 -6.32 -23.31 27.63
C THR A 11 -4.99 -22.65 27.30
N ALA A 12 -4.51 -21.90 28.29
CA ALA A 12 -3.29 -21.13 28.26
C ALA A 12 -2.09 -22.03 28.64
N THR A 13 -0.98 -21.88 27.91
CA THR A 13 0.34 -22.31 28.39
C THR A 13 1.24 -21.09 28.37
N LYS A 14 1.74 -20.72 29.54
CA LYS A 14 2.62 -19.58 29.80
C LYS A 14 3.91 -20.16 30.37
N GLU A 15 4.98 -20.12 29.58
CA GLU A 15 6.40 -20.24 29.95
C GLU A 15 7.19 -19.98 28.66
N SER A 16 8.37 -19.37 28.59
CA SER A 16 9.14 -18.46 29.41
C SER A 16 10.30 -18.07 28.46
N ALA A 17 10.51 -16.79 28.18
CA ALA A 17 11.78 -16.29 27.63
C ALA A 17 11.75 -14.76 27.67
N GLU A 18 12.43 -14.20 28.65
CA GLU A 18 12.94 -12.83 28.59
C GLU A 18 13.72 -12.66 27.28
N SER A 19 13.15 -11.91 26.35
CA SER A 19 13.96 -11.16 25.39
C SER A 19 13.69 -9.69 25.66
N SER A 20 14.77 -8.99 25.97
CA SER A 20 14.86 -7.56 26.21
C SER A 20 14.08 -6.80 25.13
N SER A 21 12.87 -6.35 25.49
CA SER A 21 12.11 -5.45 24.63
C SER A 21 12.84 -4.11 24.61
N SER A 22 13.77 -3.93 23.68
CA SER A 22 14.11 -2.61 23.21
C SER A 22 12.80 -2.01 22.68
N LYS A 23 12.16 -1.18 23.52
CA LYS A 23 11.05 -0.29 23.12
C LYS A 23 11.64 0.77 22.18
N ALA A 24 12.08 0.35 21.00
CA ALA A 24 12.01 1.19 19.84
C ALA A 24 10.50 1.36 19.59
N SER A 25 9.93 2.42 20.15
CA SER A 25 8.58 2.85 19.80
C SER A 25 8.59 3.08 18.30
N SER A 26 8.13 2.07 17.54
CA SER A 26 7.99 2.16 16.10
C SER A 26 6.97 3.27 15.86
N LYS A 27 7.49 4.46 15.57
CA LYS A 27 6.73 5.68 15.35
C LYS A 27 5.82 5.35 14.18
N ARG A 28 4.57 4.99 14.49
CA ARG A 28 3.57 4.54 13.51
C ARG A 28 3.49 5.63 12.45
N ARG A 29 4.11 5.40 11.28
CA ARG A 29 4.12 6.37 10.19
C ARG A 29 2.66 6.68 9.89
N ARG A 30 2.25 7.94 10.11
CA ARG A 30 0.89 8.35 9.78
C ARG A 30 0.72 8.13 8.29
N ARG A 31 -0.23 7.28 7.91
CA ARG A 31 -0.57 7.08 6.51
C ARG A 31 -1.10 8.42 5.98
N PRO A 32 -0.71 8.83 4.77
CA PRO A 32 -1.34 9.97 4.12
C PRO A 32 -2.86 9.81 4.14
N VAL A 33 -3.57 10.88 4.49
CA VAL A 33 -5.02 10.88 4.48
C VAL A 33 -5.47 10.89 3.02
N LYS A 34 -6.35 9.96 2.64
CA LYS A 34 -6.94 9.94 1.32
C LYS A 34 -7.82 11.21 1.16
N PRO A 35 -7.78 11.88 0.00
CA PRO A 35 -8.68 13.01 -0.27
C PRO A 35 -10.16 12.62 -0.10
N GLU A 36 -10.99 13.62 0.18
CA GLU A 36 -12.44 13.46 0.19
C GLU A 36 -12.94 12.98 -1.19
N GLY A 37 -13.93 12.09 -1.21
CA GLY A 37 -14.46 11.49 -2.44
C GLY A 37 -13.54 10.45 -3.11
N PHE A 38 -12.32 10.19 -2.61
CA PHE A 38 -11.38 9.26 -3.26
C PHE A 38 -11.99 7.91 -3.62
N LYS A 39 -12.79 7.33 -2.71
CA LYS A 39 -13.40 6.01 -2.89
C LYS A 39 -14.45 6.01 -3.99
N GLU A 40 -15.26 7.07 -4.07
CA GLU A 40 -16.32 7.22 -5.08
C GLU A 40 -15.70 7.39 -6.47
N PHE A 41 -14.65 8.20 -6.58
CA PHE A 41 -13.92 8.36 -7.84
C PHE A 41 -13.16 7.09 -8.25
N GLU A 42 -12.55 6.36 -7.29
CA GLU A 42 -11.89 5.08 -7.55
C GLU A 42 -12.89 4.03 -8.05
N GLU A 43 -14.06 3.93 -7.43
CA GLU A 43 -15.13 3.01 -7.87
C GLU A 43 -15.67 3.37 -9.26
N LEU A 44 -15.88 4.68 -9.53
CA LEU A 44 -16.32 5.16 -10.84
C LEU A 44 -15.30 4.85 -11.94
N ALA A 45 -14.02 5.17 -11.69
CA ALA A 45 -12.94 4.90 -12.63
C ALA A 45 -12.80 3.40 -12.93
N LYS A 46 -12.89 2.58 -11.89
CA LYS A 46 -12.88 1.12 -12.02
C LYS A 46 -14.03 0.63 -12.91
N GLY A 47 -15.25 1.11 -12.69
CA GLY A 47 -16.40 0.75 -13.50
C GLY A 47 -16.26 1.13 -14.98
N ILE A 48 -15.70 2.30 -15.28
CA ILE A 48 -15.47 2.74 -16.67
C ILE A 48 -14.42 1.85 -17.36
N ILE A 49 -13.30 1.58 -16.69
CA ILE A 49 -12.17 0.84 -17.28
C ILE A 49 -12.52 -0.63 -17.47
N GLU A 50 -13.19 -1.25 -16.49
CA GLU A 50 -13.62 -2.65 -16.59
C GLU A 50 -14.73 -2.83 -17.64
N ALA A 51 -15.61 -1.82 -17.83
CA ALA A 51 -16.60 -1.84 -18.90
C ALA A 51 -15.96 -1.75 -20.31
N ASP A 52 -14.80 -1.13 -20.43
CA ASP A 52 -13.99 -1.09 -21.67
C ASP A 52 -13.19 -2.41 -21.88
N GLY A 53 -13.38 -3.42 -21.02
CA GLY A 53 -12.69 -4.70 -21.10
C GLY A 53 -11.23 -4.66 -20.64
N SER A 54 -10.80 -3.55 -20.04
CA SER A 54 -9.44 -3.37 -19.54
C SER A 54 -9.37 -3.58 -18.01
N SER A 55 -8.20 -3.95 -17.50
CA SER A 55 -7.98 -4.09 -16.06
C SER A 55 -7.68 -2.73 -15.42
N TYR A 56 -8.49 -2.33 -14.43
CA TYR A 56 -8.28 -1.07 -13.69
C TYR A 56 -6.86 -0.93 -13.12
N TYR A 57 -6.33 -2.00 -12.52
CA TYR A 57 -5.00 -1.96 -11.89
C TYR A 57 -3.85 -1.98 -12.90
N GLU A 58 -4.08 -2.56 -14.08
CA GLU A 58 -3.11 -2.53 -15.17
C GLU A 58 -3.03 -1.13 -15.79
N TRP A 59 -4.18 -0.52 -16.10
CA TRP A 59 -4.26 0.87 -16.53
C TRP A 59 -3.61 1.83 -15.53
N LEU A 60 -3.84 1.62 -14.23
CA LEU A 60 -3.23 2.43 -13.17
C LEU A 60 -1.71 2.27 -13.14
N HIS A 61 -1.21 1.06 -13.41
CA HIS A 61 0.23 0.80 -13.52
C HIS A 61 0.86 1.57 -14.69
N GLU A 62 0.25 1.50 -15.87
CA GLU A 62 0.73 2.20 -17.07
C GLU A 62 0.76 3.71 -16.88
N ARG A 63 -0.32 4.29 -16.33
CA ARG A 63 -0.39 5.73 -16.05
C ARG A 63 0.67 6.16 -15.05
N HIS A 64 0.94 5.35 -14.03
CA HIS A 64 2.01 5.65 -13.09
C HIS A 64 3.40 5.62 -13.77
N GLN A 65 3.68 4.63 -14.62
CA GLN A 65 4.93 4.56 -15.38
C GLN A 65 5.12 5.80 -16.27
N GLU A 66 4.07 6.21 -16.99
CA GLU A 66 4.09 7.40 -17.83
C GLU A 66 4.44 8.67 -17.02
N ILE A 67 3.83 8.84 -15.85
CA ILE A 67 4.13 9.97 -14.96
C ILE A 67 5.60 9.96 -14.51
N ILE A 68 6.11 8.80 -14.08
CA ILE A 68 7.51 8.67 -13.64
C ILE A 68 8.46 9.00 -14.80
N LEU A 69 8.21 8.47 -15.99
CA LEU A 69 9.04 8.72 -17.17
C LEU A 69 9.04 10.21 -17.52
N ASN A 70 7.87 10.84 -17.59
CA ASN A 70 7.73 12.26 -17.88
C ASN A 70 8.41 13.13 -16.79
N PHE A 71 8.28 12.74 -15.53
CA PHE A 71 8.99 13.39 -14.42
C PHE A 71 10.51 13.29 -14.60
N ASN A 72 11.03 12.11 -14.92
CA ASN A 72 12.46 11.89 -15.09
C ASN A 72 13.03 12.68 -16.26
N VAL A 73 12.32 12.71 -17.39
CA VAL A 73 12.70 13.51 -18.56
C VAL A 73 12.72 15.00 -18.21
N SER A 74 11.66 15.49 -17.57
CA SER A 74 11.53 16.91 -17.21
C SER A 74 12.56 17.36 -16.16
N ASN A 75 12.97 16.45 -15.28
CA ASN A 75 13.86 16.74 -14.14
C ASN A 75 15.27 16.15 -14.30
N GLN A 76 15.65 15.70 -15.50
CA GLN A 76 16.90 15.00 -15.76
C GLN A 76 18.13 15.73 -15.18
N LYS A 77 18.22 17.05 -15.34
CA LYS A 77 19.31 17.87 -14.81
C LYS A 77 19.36 17.87 -13.28
N GLN A 78 18.20 17.93 -12.61
CA GLN A 78 18.14 17.92 -11.15
C GLN A 78 18.53 16.54 -10.62
N ILE A 79 18.02 15.48 -11.25
CA ILE A 79 18.31 14.08 -10.88
C ILE A 79 19.82 13.80 -11.03
N THR A 80 20.41 14.17 -12.16
CA THR A 80 21.86 14.00 -12.39
C THR A 80 22.72 14.81 -11.42
N ASN A 81 22.30 16.03 -11.07
CA ASN A 81 23.02 16.86 -10.09
C ASN A 81 22.97 16.28 -8.68
N VAL A 82 21.84 15.68 -8.27
CA VAL A 82 21.73 14.97 -6.98
C VAL A 82 22.62 13.73 -6.98
N ALA A 83 22.64 12.96 -8.07
CA ALA A 83 23.49 11.77 -8.19
C ALA A 83 24.99 12.10 -8.05
N LYS A 84 25.45 13.21 -8.65
CA LYS A 84 26.85 13.67 -8.56
C LYS A 84 27.27 14.20 -7.20
N LYS A 85 26.32 14.55 -6.33
CA LYS A 85 26.59 15.16 -5.02
C LYS A 85 26.64 14.13 -3.87
N GLY A 86 26.32 12.87 -4.17
CA GLY A 86 26.34 11.75 -3.24
C GLY A 86 27.59 10.86 -3.32
N GLU A 87 28.55 11.19 -4.20
CA GLU A 87 29.94 10.70 -4.17
C GLU A 87 30.82 11.68 -3.40
#